data_AF-A0A5E6NFI5-F1
#
_entry.id   AF-A0A5E6NFI5-F1
#
_cell.length_a   1.000
_cell.length_b   1.000
_cell.length_c   1.000
_cell.angle_alpha   90.00
_cell.angle_beta   90.00
_cell.angle_gamma   90.00
#
_symmetry.space_group_name_H-M   'P 1'
#
loop_
_entity.id
_entity.type
_entity.pdbx_description
1 polymer ?
#
loop_
_entity_poly.entity_id
_entity_poly.type
_entity_poly.pdbx_seq_one_letter_code
_entity_poly.pdbx_strand_id
1 'polypeptide(L)'
;MVKRPLNQVGAVTVGSKKEVLSQGFNGFPRNINDTDERYNNRATKYKFVVHAEMNAIYNATYSGTSLDGATLYVYGLPICSECAKGIIQVGIKKVVVEKSKELDNWNDSVKLSKAMFDEAGVDLIIK
;
A
#
# COMPACT_ATOMS: atom_id res chain seq x y z
N MET A 1 12.86 -4.94 12.56
CA MET A 1 12.36 -6.32 12.36
C MET A 1 10.84 -6.29 12.49
N VAL A 2 10.12 -6.72 11.45
CA VAL A 2 8.65 -6.78 11.47
C VAL A 2 8.21 -7.86 12.46
N LYS A 3 7.54 -7.48 13.56
CA LYS A 3 6.83 -8.45 14.42
C LYS A 3 5.53 -8.87 13.71
N ARG A 4 5.60 -10.06 13.13
CA ARG A 4 4.63 -10.84 12.33
C ARG A 4 3.16 -10.36 12.35
N PRO A 5 2.75 -9.47 11.43
CA PRO A 5 1.36 -9.45 11.00
C PRO A 5 1.03 -10.75 10.24
N LEU A 6 -0.17 -11.30 10.44
CA LEU A 6 -0.65 -12.53 9.77
C LEU A 6 -0.50 -12.51 8.23
N ASN A 7 -0.67 -11.34 7.60
CA ASN A 7 -0.41 -11.13 6.17
C ASN A 7 0.70 -10.10 6.05
N GLN A 8 1.78 -10.44 5.33
CA GLN A 8 2.91 -9.55 5.11
C GLN A 8 2.72 -8.86 3.76
N VAL A 9 2.62 -7.53 3.79
CA VAL A 9 2.43 -6.69 2.61
C VAL A 9 3.61 -5.73 2.53
N GLY A 10 4.19 -5.61 1.35
CA GLY A 10 5.29 -4.71 1.06
C GLY A 10 4.94 -3.77 -0.08
N ALA A 11 5.48 -2.55 -0.04
CA ALA A 11 5.30 -1.54 -1.06
C ALA A 11 6.61 -0.81 -1.32
N VAL A 12 6.94 -0.56 -2.59
CA VAL A 12 8.11 0.21 -3.00
C VAL A 12 7.73 1.16 -4.12
N THR A 13 8.04 2.45 -3.97
CA THR A 13 7.84 3.45 -5.02
C THR A 13 9.16 3.70 -5.76
N VAL A 14 9.12 3.66 -7.08
CA VAL A 14 10.27 3.78 -7.98
C VAL A 14 10.11 4.99 -8.89
N GLY A 15 11.15 5.80 -8.98
CA GLY A 15 11.20 7.01 -9.81
C GLY A 15 11.49 6.72 -11.28
N SER A 16 11.50 7.79 -12.07
CA SER A 16 11.73 7.71 -13.52
C SER A 16 13.14 7.23 -13.89
N LYS A 17 14.12 7.43 -13.01
CA LYS A 17 15.51 6.97 -13.17
C LYS A 17 15.74 5.56 -12.62
N LYS A 18 14.66 4.82 -12.30
CA LYS A 18 14.70 3.47 -11.71
C LYS A 18 15.31 3.43 -10.32
N GLU A 19 15.30 4.55 -9.62
CA GLU A 19 15.71 4.69 -8.23
C GLU A 19 14.56 4.36 -7.27
N VAL A 20 14.87 3.81 -6.11
CA VAL A 20 13.90 3.66 -5.02
C VAL A 20 13.69 5.03 -4.37
N LEU A 21 12.45 5.51 -4.39
CA LEU A 21 12.06 6.79 -3.76
C LEU A 21 11.62 6.60 -2.31
N SER A 22 10.86 5.54 -2.04
CA SER A 22 10.31 5.24 -0.73
C SER A 22 9.87 3.78 -0.67
N GLN A 23 9.70 3.28 0.55
CA GLN A 23 9.28 1.91 0.84
C GLN A 23 8.35 1.89 2.05
N GLY A 24 7.47 0.89 2.10
CA GLY A 24 6.52 0.68 3.17
C GLY A 24 6.22 -0.79 3.39
N PHE A 25 5.83 -1.12 4.61
CA PHE A 25 5.29 -2.41 4.99
C PHE A 25 4.07 -2.20 5.87
N ASN A 26 3.17 -3.16 5.96
CA ASN A 26 1.99 -3.03 6.81
C ASN A 26 2.34 -3.16 8.30
N GLY A 27 1.82 -2.25 9.12
CA GLY A 27 2.12 -2.20 10.55
C GLY A 27 1.41 -1.07 11.26
N PHE A 28 1.54 -1.01 12.59
CA PHE A 28 1.00 0.11 13.35
C PHE A 28 1.78 1.42 13.10
N PRO A 29 1.18 2.59 13.33
CA PRO A 29 1.86 3.87 13.24
C PRO A 29 3.09 3.94 14.14
N ARG A 30 4.03 4.83 13.78
CA ARG A 30 5.23 5.09 14.58
C ARG A 30 4.83 5.43 16.03
N ASN A 31 5.59 4.90 16.99
CA ASN A 31 5.39 5.10 18.42
C ASN A 31 4.08 4.53 19.02
N ILE A 32 3.35 3.70 18.27
CA ILE A 32 2.25 2.89 18.84
C ILE A 32 2.78 1.52 19.26
N ASN A 33 2.50 1.13 20.51
CA ASN A 33 2.88 -0.18 21.03
C ASN A 33 2.27 -1.32 20.19
N ASP A 34 3.17 -2.17 19.68
CA ASP A 34 2.95 -3.20 18.69
C ASP A 34 2.91 -4.60 19.34
N THR A 35 2.26 -4.70 20.51
CA THR A 35 2.22 -5.93 21.33
C THR A 35 1.52 -7.09 20.64
N ASP A 36 1.96 -8.32 20.93
CA ASP A 36 1.36 -9.54 20.37
C ASP A 36 -0.13 -9.64 20.69
N GLU A 37 -0.55 -9.20 21.89
CA GLU A 37 -1.96 -9.12 22.28
C GLU A 37 -2.80 -8.30 21.28
N ARG A 38 -2.28 -7.15 20.84
CA ARG A 38 -2.96 -6.26 19.88
C ARG A 38 -2.96 -6.82 18.46
N TYR A 39 -1.90 -7.50 18.05
CA TYR A 39 -1.84 -8.16 16.73
C TYR A 39 -2.71 -9.42 16.65
N ASN A 40 -2.83 -10.16 17.75
CA ASN A 40 -3.62 -11.38 17.83
C ASN A 40 -5.12 -11.09 17.98
N ASN A 41 -5.49 -9.91 18.50
CA ASN A 41 -6.87 -9.44 18.48
C ASN A 41 -7.21 -8.77 17.13
N ARG A 42 -7.98 -9.46 16.28
CA ARG A 42 -8.39 -8.95 14.96
C ARG A 42 -9.08 -7.59 15.01
N ALA A 43 -10.03 -7.39 15.93
CA ALA A 43 -10.79 -6.15 16.04
C ALA A 43 -9.90 -4.96 16.39
N THR A 44 -8.89 -5.18 17.22
CA THR A 44 -7.86 -4.18 17.55
C THR A 44 -6.93 -3.97 16.36
N LYS A 45 -6.35 -5.03 15.79
CA LYS A 45 -5.41 -4.97 14.67
C LYS A 45 -5.95 -4.15 13.49
N TYR A 46 -7.18 -4.41 13.05
CA TYR A 46 -7.76 -3.71 11.88
C TYR A 46 -7.98 -2.21 12.12
N LYS A 47 -8.09 -1.76 13.38
CA LYS A 47 -8.22 -0.34 13.71
C LYS A 47 -6.88 0.41 13.69
N PHE A 48 -5.78 -0.29 13.93
CA PHE A 48 -4.46 0.34 14.06
C PHE A 48 -3.56 0.11 12.84
N VAL A 49 -3.82 -0.90 12.01
CA VAL A 49 -2.93 -1.22 10.90
C VAL A 49 -2.96 -0.12 9.83
N VAL A 50 -1.77 0.35 9.46
CA VAL A 50 -1.54 1.15 8.26
C VAL A 50 -1.04 0.20 7.17
N HIS A 51 -1.64 0.31 5.98
CA HIS A 51 -1.27 -0.50 4.83
C HIS A 51 0.12 -0.12 4.28
N ALA A 52 0.75 -1.05 3.57
CA ALA A 52 2.12 -0.87 3.08
C ALA A 52 2.23 0.32 2.12
N GLU A 53 1.26 0.45 1.23
CA GLU A 53 1.14 1.53 0.24
C GLU A 53 1.08 2.89 0.92
N MET A 54 0.25 2.99 1.97
CA MET A 54 0.09 4.22 2.72
C MET A 54 1.35 4.57 3.53
N ASN A 55 2.01 3.55 4.10
CA ASN A 55 3.30 3.76 4.76
C ASN A 55 4.39 4.19 3.77
N ALA A 56 4.40 3.69 2.53
CA ALA A 56 5.33 4.16 1.50
C ALA A 56 5.09 5.64 1.17
N ILE A 57 3.81 6.06 1.06
CA ILE A 57 3.43 7.46 0.89
C ILE A 57 3.87 8.31 2.08
N TYR A 58 3.52 7.92 3.31
CA TYR A 58 3.87 8.66 4.51
C TYR A 58 5.38 8.78 4.71
N ASN A 59 6.14 7.74 4.40
CA ASN A 59 7.59 7.78 4.46
C ASN A 59 8.17 8.78 3.45
N ALA A 60 7.63 8.81 2.22
CA ALA A 60 8.05 9.77 1.20
C ALA A 60 7.73 11.21 1.60
N THR A 61 6.51 11.46 2.09
CA THR A 61 6.10 12.78 2.59
C THR A 61 6.97 13.23 3.77
N TYR A 62 7.25 12.31 4.70
CA TYR A 62 8.10 12.60 5.85
C TYR A 62 9.53 12.96 5.46
N SER A 63 10.09 12.36 4.40
CA SER A 63 11.41 12.68 3.87
C SER A 63 11.43 13.82 2.86
N GLY A 64 10.28 14.41 2.52
CA GLY A 64 10.16 15.45 1.49
C GLY A 64 10.37 14.93 0.06
N THR A 65 10.21 13.63 -0.16
CA THR A 65 10.38 12.99 -1.48
C THR A 65 9.07 13.03 -2.26
N SER A 66 9.08 13.63 -3.46
CA SER A 66 7.92 13.60 -4.35
C SER A 66 7.69 12.20 -4.93
N LEU A 67 6.42 11.81 -5.04
CA LEU A 67 5.97 10.58 -5.69
C LEU A 67 5.27 10.84 -7.03
N ASP A 68 5.24 12.10 -7.47
CA ASP A 68 4.60 12.47 -8.74
C ASP A 68 5.31 11.78 -9.92
N GLY A 69 4.54 11.12 -10.79
CA GLY A 69 5.06 10.34 -11.91
C GLY A 69 5.67 8.98 -11.52
N ALA A 70 5.71 8.61 -10.25
CA ALA A 70 6.34 7.37 -9.80
C ALA A 70 5.55 6.11 -10.18
N THR A 71 6.22 4.97 -10.10
CA THR A 71 5.61 3.63 -10.16
C THR A 71 5.61 2.99 -8.77
N LEU A 72 4.46 2.53 -8.30
CA LEU A 72 4.32 1.78 -7.06
C LEU A 72 4.30 0.27 -7.35
N TYR A 73 5.16 -0.48 -6.68
CA TYR A 73 5.17 -1.94 -6.67
C TYR A 73 4.63 -2.43 -5.33
N VAL A 74 3.68 -3.36 -5.35
CA VAL A 74 3.04 -3.90 -4.14
C VAL A 74 3.06 -5.42 -4.16
N TYR A 75 3.41 -5.99 -3.01
CA TYR A 75 3.49 -7.42 -2.77
C TYR A 75 2.46 -7.86 -1.73
N GLY A 76 1.84 -9.02 -1.96
CA GLY A 76 1.12 -9.79 -0.94
C GLY A 76 -0.40 -9.60 -0.94
N LEU A 77 -0.94 -8.42 -1.27
CA LEU A 77 -2.39 -8.17 -1.30
C LEU A 77 -2.79 -7.18 -2.42
N PRO A 78 -4.05 -7.22 -2.87
CA PRO A 78 -4.60 -6.21 -3.78
C PRO A 78 -4.76 -4.84 -3.11
N ILE A 79 -4.86 -3.80 -3.93
CA ILE A 79 -5.00 -2.42 -3.47
C ILE A 79 -6.44 -2.13 -3.03
N CYS A 80 -6.61 -1.67 -1.78
CA CYS A 80 -7.91 -1.22 -1.29
C CYS A 80 -8.25 0.20 -1.77
N SER A 81 -9.52 0.59 -1.63
CA SER A 81 -10.02 1.90 -2.11
C SER A 81 -9.40 3.07 -1.36
N GLU A 82 -9.10 2.91 -0.07
CA GLU A 82 -8.46 3.98 0.72
C GLU A 82 -7.01 4.22 0.30
N CYS A 83 -6.25 3.15 0.00
CA CYS A 83 -4.90 3.29 -0.55
C CYS A 83 -4.94 3.89 -1.96
N ALA A 84 -5.93 3.53 -2.78
CA ALA A 84 -6.08 4.09 -4.13
C ALA A 84 -6.23 5.62 -4.10
N LYS A 85 -7.04 6.17 -3.18
CA LYS A 85 -7.17 7.63 -2.99
C LYS A 85 -5.81 8.28 -2.74
N GLY A 86 -5.02 7.72 -1.81
CA GLY A 86 -3.68 8.24 -1.49
C GLY A 86 -2.74 8.19 -2.68
N ILE A 87 -2.71 7.05 -3.39
CA ILE A 87 -1.87 6.83 -4.58
C ILE A 87 -2.16 7.87 -5.67
N ILE A 88 -3.45 8.10 -5.96
CA ILE A 88 -3.89 9.10 -6.93
C ILE A 88 -3.47 10.50 -6.48
N GLN A 89 -3.73 10.83 -5.21
CA GLN A 89 -3.50 12.17 -4.67
C GLN A 89 -2.03 12.60 -4.71
N VAL A 90 -1.09 11.65 -4.59
CA VAL A 90 0.35 11.93 -4.62
C VAL A 90 0.97 11.88 -6.02
N GLY A 91 0.16 11.63 -7.06
CA GLY A 91 0.60 11.68 -8.46
C GLY A 91 1.27 10.42 -8.99
N ILE A 92 1.17 9.28 -8.29
CA ILE A 92 1.67 8.00 -8.82
C ILE A 92 0.89 7.64 -10.09
N LYS A 93 1.60 7.25 -11.15
CA LYS A 93 1.00 6.99 -12.48
C LYS A 93 0.86 5.51 -12.82
N LYS A 94 1.51 4.64 -12.05
CA LYS A 94 1.51 3.21 -12.31
C LYS A 94 1.56 2.42 -11.02
N VAL A 95 0.73 1.40 -10.93
CA VAL A 95 0.70 0.45 -9.82
C VAL A 95 0.89 -0.95 -10.38
N VAL A 96 1.87 -1.67 -9.84
CA VAL A 96 2.16 -3.06 -10.20
C VAL A 96 1.93 -3.93 -8.97
N VAL A 97 1.01 -4.88 -9.07
CA VAL A 97 0.67 -5.84 -8.03
C VAL A 97 0.98 -7.25 -8.49
N GLU A 98 1.53 -8.08 -7.60
CA GLU A 98 1.68 -9.51 -7.84
C GLU A 98 0.32 -10.22 -7.69
N LYS A 99 0.07 -11.19 -8.57
CA LYS A 99 -1.11 -12.04 -8.55
C LYS A 99 -1.08 -12.94 -7.31
N SER A 100 -1.94 -12.64 -6.35
CA SER A 100 -2.12 -13.43 -5.12
C SER A 100 -3.44 -14.21 -5.17
N LYS A 101 -3.60 -15.22 -4.32
CA LYS A 101 -4.88 -15.95 -4.20
C LYS A 101 -6.01 -15.04 -3.70
N GLU A 102 -5.69 -13.98 -2.96
CA GLU A 102 -6.68 -12.98 -2.54
C GLU A 102 -7.17 -12.11 -3.70
N LEU A 103 -6.40 -12.00 -4.78
CA LEU A 103 -6.86 -11.35 -6.02
C LEU A 103 -7.93 -12.16 -6.75
N ASP A 104 -8.14 -13.44 -6.44
CA ASP A 104 -9.25 -14.22 -7.02
C ASP A 104 -10.59 -13.88 -6.33
N ASN A 105 -10.55 -13.34 -5.11
CA ASN A 105 -11.72 -12.89 -4.35
C ASN A 105 -11.86 -11.36 -4.42
N TRP A 106 -12.19 -10.82 -5.62
CA TRP A 106 -12.45 -9.39 -5.82
C TRP A 106 -13.60 -8.91 -4.92
N ASN A 107 -13.25 -8.38 -3.76
CA ASN A 107 -14.17 -7.66 -2.90
C ASN A 107 -14.51 -6.29 -3.51
N ASP A 108 -15.57 -5.66 -3.01
CA ASP A 108 -16.06 -4.38 -3.54
C ASP A 108 -15.02 -3.25 -3.42
N SER A 109 -14.12 -3.34 -2.44
CA SER A 109 -13.03 -2.38 -2.28
C SER A 109 -12.01 -2.46 -3.41
N VAL A 110 -11.69 -3.65 -3.94
CA VAL A 110 -10.75 -3.83 -5.05
C VAL A 110 -11.39 -3.44 -6.39
N LYS A 111 -12.69 -3.71 -6.55
CA LYS A 111 -13.46 -3.20 -7.70
C LYS A 111 -13.45 -1.69 -7.75
N LEU A 112 -13.70 -1.06 -6.60
CA LEU A 112 -13.72 0.39 -6.47
C LEU A 112 -12.33 1.00 -6.70
N SER A 113 -11.26 0.40 -6.18
CA SER A 113 -9.90 0.91 -6.43
C SER A 113 -9.54 0.86 -7.91
N LYS A 114 -9.89 -0.22 -8.62
CA LYS A 114 -9.71 -0.28 -10.08
C LYS A 114 -10.49 0.83 -10.79
N ALA A 115 -11.77 1.04 -10.45
CA ALA A 115 -12.57 2.10 -11.06
C ALA A 115 -11.96 3.49 -10.83
N MET A 116 -11.48 3.76 -9.61
CA MET A 116 -10.77 5.02 -9.29
C MET A 116 -9.50 5.19 -10.12
N PHE A 117 -8.71 4.13 -10.30
CA PHE A 117 -7.50 4.18 -11.12
C PHE A 117 -7.81 4.40 -12.60
N ASP A 118 -8.83 3.72 -13.13
CA ASP A 118 -9.27 3.90 -14.51
C ASP A 118 -9.71 5.37 -14.77
N GLU A 119 -10.46 5.97 -13.84
CA GLU A 119 -10.89 7.37 -13.93
C GLU A 119 -9.73 8.37 -13.78
N ALA A 120 -8.79 8.11 -12.87
CA ALA A 120 -7.65 8.98 -12.60
C ALA A 120 -6.49 8.84 -13.59
N GLY A 121 -6.56 7.90 -14.53
CA GLY A 121 -5.47 7.60 -15.47
C GLY A 121 -4.23 7.01 -14.81
N VAL A 122 -4.42 6.10 -13.85
CA VAL A 122 -3.36 5.34 -13.19
C VAL A 122 -3.32 3.92 -13.76
N ASP A 123 -2.18 3.53 -14.33
CA ASP A 123 -2.02 2.21 -14.93
C ASP A 123 -1.93 1.13 -13.83
N LEU A 124 -2.96 0.29 -13.70
CA LEU A 124 -2.93 -0.89 -12.84
C LEU A 124 -2.49 -2.13 -13.63
N ILE A 125 -1.35 -2.72 -13.25
CA ILE A 125 -0.80 -3.95 -13.83
C ILE A 125 -0.80 -5.05 -12.78
N ILE A 126 -1.47 -6.17 -13.09
CA ILE A 126 -1.46 -7.38 -12.27
C ILE A 126 -0.54 -8.41 -12.94
N LYS A 127 0.51 -8.86 -12.23
CA LYS A 127 1.51 -9.81 -12.74
C LYS A 127 1.45 -11.13 -12.02
#